data_AF-A0A444U234-F1
#
_entry.id   AF-A0A444U234-F1
#
_cell.length_a   1.000
_cell.length_b   1.000
_cell.length_c   1.000
_cell.angle_alpha   90.00
_cell.angle_beta   90.00
_cell.angle_gamma   90.00
#
_symmetry.space_group_name_H-M   'P 1'
#
loop_
_entity.id
_entity.type
_entity.pdbx_description
1 polymer ?
#
loop_
_entity_poly.entity_id
_entity_poly.type
_entity_poly.pdbx_seq_one_letter_code
_entity_poly.pdbx_strand_id
1 'polypeptide(L)'
;MLSFVDDILSGTKSPCVMLGGIPDQLTSSIRVIIRCLEPDTTYMFRLWGVDNTGRRSRPSEVTIKTPCPAVDDVKAQEIADKIYNLFNGYTSGKEQQTAYNTLMDLGSPSLHRVLYHYNQRYESFGEFTWRCEDELGPRKAGLILSHLDHLSGWCSGLLQEPKISLRRVSLKYLSCHYTDTKSFGINWVDLSLDIRKASEEQVLSVLYNDYGELKVL
;
A
#
# COMPACT_ATOMS: atom_id res chain seq x y z
N MET A 1 4.56 -16.27 13.17
CA MET A 1 3.33 -16.89 13.71
C MET A 1 2.78 -15.95 14.76
N LEU A 2 1.48 -15.63 14.70
CA LEU A 2 0.81 -14.72 15.63
C LEU A 2 -0.31 -15.47 16.35
N SER A 3 -0.33 -15.41 17.68
CA SER A 3 -1.42 -15.90 18.53
C SER A 3 -2.49 -14.82 18.64
N PHE A 4 -3.76 -15.17 18.40
CA PHE A 4 -4.84 -14.20 18.56
C PHE A 4 -4.92 -13.67 20.00
N VAL A 5 -4.81 -14.55 20.99
CA VAL A 5 -4.92 -14.19 22.40
C VAL A 5 -3.66 -13.49 22.88
N ASP A 6 -2.49 -14.11 22.68
CA ASP A 6 -1.25 -13.64 23.31
C ASP A 6 -0.59 -12.47 22.57
N ASP A 7 -0.87 -12.29 21.27
CA ASP A 7 -0.19 -11.28 20.45
C ASP A 7 -1.11 -10.15 19.98
N ILE A 8 -2.37 -10.47 19.66
CA ILE A 8 -3.32 -9.50 19.09
C ILE A 8 -4.20 -8.87 20.17
N LEU A 9 -4.79 -9.65 21.08
CA LEU A 9 -5.66 -9.11 22.15
C LEU A 9 -4.88 -8.41 23.26
N SER A 10 -3.73 -8.97 23.65
CA SER A 10 -2.83 -8.39 24.66
C SER A 10 -2.18 -7.08 24.20
N GLY A 11 -2.13 -6.83 22.89
CA GLY A 11 -1.45 -5.69 22.28
C GLY A 11 0.08 -5.75 22.39
N THR A 12 0.69 -6.84 22.86
CA THR A 12 2.10 -6.87 23.26
C THR A 12 3.11 -7.07 22.12
N LYS A 13 2.69 -7.46 20.91
CA LYS A 13 3.64 -7.88 19.86
C LYS A 13 3.68 -7.09 18.56
N SER A 14 2.63 -6.37 18.13
CA SER A 14 2.74 -5.65 16.85
C SER A 14 1.75 -4.51 16.67
N PRO A 15 2.21 -3.26 16.40
CA PRO A 15 1.33 -2.15 16.03
C PRO A 15 0.72 -2.30 14.63
N CYS A 16 1.10 -3.34 13.89
CA CYS A 16 0.71 -3.57 12.50
C CYS A 16 -0.51 -4.49 12.35
N VAL A 17 -0.88 -5.22 13.41
CA VAL A 17 -2.02 -6.13 13.43
C VAL A 17 -3.00 -5.63 14.50
N MET A 18 -4.23 -5.38 14.09
CA MET A 18 -5.25 -4.76 14.92
C MET A 18 -6.53 -5.58 14.87
N LEU A 19 -7.31 -5.53 15.95
CA LEU A 19 -8.60 -6.20 15.99
C LEU A 19 -9.63 -5.39 15.21
N GLY A 20 -10.15 -5.92 14.10
CA GLY A 20 -11.21 -5.27 13.31
C GLY A 20 -12.61 -5.51 13.87
N GLY A 21 -12.79 -6.57 14.66
CA GLY A 21 -14.05 -6.91 15.29
C GLY A 21 -14.02 -8.28 15.93
N ILE A 22 -14.93 -8.48 16.89
CA ILE A 22 -15.15 -9.75 17.57
C ILE A 22 -16.60 -10.18 17.43
N PRO A 23 -16.89 -11.47 17.64
CA PRO A 23 -18.27 -11.95 17.62
C PRO A 23 -19.20 -11.16 18.56
N ASP A 24 -20.46 -10.99 18.16
CA ASP A 24 -21.60 -10.54 18.97
C ASP A 24 -22.86 -11.34 18.60
N GLN A 25 -23.99 -10.89 19.15
CA GLN A 25 -25.32 -11.40 18.83
C GLN A 25 -25.67 -11.34 17.34
N LEU A 26 -25.01 -10.46 16.55
CA LEU A 26 -25.30 -10.25 15.13
C LEU A 26 -24.25 -10.88 14.20
N THR A 27 -23.01 -11.03 14.67
CA THR A 27 -21.88 -11.51 13.89
C THR A 27 -21.13 -12.60 14.62
N SER A 28 -20.88 -13.73 13.97
CA SER A 28 -20.13 -14.86 14.55
C SER A 28 -18.64 -14.87 14.15
N SER A 29 -18.12 -13.75 13.63
CA SER A 29 -16.79 -13.69 13.00
C SER A 29 -15.80 -12.82 13.78
N ILE A 30 -14.55 -13.29 13.83
CA ILE A 30 -13.40 -12.51 14.27
C ILE A 30 -12.81 -11.83 13.04
N ARG A 31 -12.53 -10.53 13.15
CA ARG A 31 -11.93 -9.73 12.08
C ARG A 31 -10.61 -9.16 12.56
N VAL A 32 -9.59 -9.25 11.71
CA VAL A 32 -8.25 -8.72 11.98
C VAL A 32 -7.85 -7.82 10.81
N ILE A 33 -7.22 -6.69 11.12
CA ILE A 33 -6.72 -5.72 10.14
C ILE A 33 -5.20 -5.73 10.21
N ILE A 34 -4.55 -5.82 9.06
CA ILE A 34 -3.09 -5.77 8.93
C ILE A 34 -2.74 -4.54 8.11
N ARG A 35 -2.05 -3.56 8.72
CA ARG A 35 -1.85 -2.23 8.11
C ARG A 35 -0.43 -1.90 7.65
N CYS A 36 0.56 -2.73 7.95
CA CYS A 36 1.96 -2.50 7.56
C CYS A 36 2.42 -3.44 6.44
N LEU A 37 1.50 -3.83 5.56
CA LEU A 37 1.86 -4.64 4.40
C LEU A 37 2.56 -3.76 3.37
N GLU A 38 3.60 -4.29 2.74
CA GLU A 38 4.21 -3.64 1.59
C GLU A 38 3.22 -3.59 0.43
N PRO A 39 3.10 -2.44 -0.27
CA PRO A 39 2.26 -2.33 -1.45
C PRO A 39 2.82 -3.20 -2.60
N ASP A 40 1.99 -3.48 -3.60
CA ASP A 40 2.36 -4.27 -4.76
C ASP A 40 3.04 -5.62 -4.42
N THR A 41 2.57 -6.29 -3.37
CA THR A 41 3.18 -7.52 -2.85
C THR A 41 2.11 -8.59 -2.61
N THR A 42 2.39 -9.83 -2.99
CA THR A 42 1.47 -10.95 -2.78
C THR A 42 1.75 -11.60 -1.43
N TYR A 43 0.75 -11.60 -0.55
CA TYR A 43 0.82 -12.23 0.76
C TYR A 43 -0.08 -13.45 0.81
N MET A 44 0.39 -14.50 1.49
CA MET A 44 -0.40 -15.68 1.83
C MET A 44 -0.63 -15.71 3.35
N PHE A 45 -1.89 -15.67 3.77
CA PHE A 45 -2.30 -15.76 5.15
C PHE A 45 -2.84 -17.15 5.44
N ARG A 46 -2.32 -17.80 6.49
CA ARG A 46 -2.75 -19.11 6.95
C ARG A 46 -3.32 -19.02 8.36
N LEU A 47 -4.50 -19.59 8.56
CA LEU A 47 -5.23 -19.59 9.83
C LEU A 47 -5.59 -21.02 10.24
N TRP A 48 -5.49 -21.33 11.53
CA TRP A 48 -6.03 -22.56 12.12
C TRP A 48 -6.53 -22.27 13.54
N GLY A 49 -7.55 -23.02 13.98
CA GLY A 49 -8.01 -23.02 15.35
C GLY A 49 -7.18 -23.96 16.22
N VAL A 50 -7.12 -23.69 17.52
CA VAL A 50 -6.54 -24.56 18.53
C VAL A 50 -7.61 -24.80 19.60
N ASP A 51 -7.92 -26.07 19.89
CA ASP A 51 -8.89 -26.41 20.94
C ASP A 51 -8.26 -26.42 22.34
N ASN A 52 -9.09 -26.62 23.38
CA ASN A 52 -8.64 -26.66 24.77
C ASN A 52 -7.66 -27.81 25.09
N THR A 53 -7.51 -28.79 24.20
CA THR A 53 -6.55 -29.90 24.32
C THR A 53 -5.26 -29.63 23.53
N GLY A 54 -5.15 -28.46 22.89
CA GLY A 54 -4.01 -28.09 22.06
C GLY A 54 -4.04 -28.65 20.63
N ARG A 55 -5.13 -29.32 20.22
CA ARG A 55 -5.26 -29.88 18.86
C ARG A 55 -5.56 -28.76 17.86
N ARG A 56 -4.93 -28.85 16.70
CA ARG A 56 -5.11 -27.89 15.60
C ARG A 56 -6.21 -28.35 14.66
N SER A 57 -7.03 -27.40 14.21
CA SER A 57 -7.93 -27.63 13.08
C SER A 57 -7.14 -27.80 11.78
N ARG A 58 -7.82 -28.22 10.71
CA ARG A 58 -7.28 -28.05 9.35
C ARG A 58 -7.01 -26.56 9.08
N PRO A 59 -5.91 -26.20 8.41
CA PRO A 59 -5.60 -24.83 8.09
C PRO A 59 -6.50 -24.31 6.96
N SER A 60 -6.83 -23.02 7.02
CA SER A 60 -7.41 -22.24 5.93
C SER A 60 -6.38 -21.25 5.41
N GLU A 61 -6.38 -21.00 4.11
CA GLU A 61 -5.39 -20.17 3.43
C GLU A 61 -6.07 -19.16 2.51
N VAL A 62 -5.57 -17.92 2.53
CA VAL A 62 -6.02 -16.84 1.65
C VAL A 62 -4.79 -16.13 1.08
N THR A 63 -4.73 -16.01 -0.24
CA THR A 63 -3.67 -15.26 -0.92
C THR A 63 -4.26 -13.97 -1.47
N ILE A 64 -3.63 -12.84 -1.14
CA ILE A 64 -4.05 -11.52 -1.61
C ILE A 64 -2.86 -10.77 -2.22
N LYS A 65 -3.13 -9.96 -3.23
CA LYS A 65 -2.19 -8.96 -3.75
C LYS A 65 -2.53 -7.61 -3.12
N THR A 66 -1.56 -6.95 -2.48
CA THR A 66 -1.76 -5.59 -1.98
C THR A 66 -1.83 -4.60 -3.14
N PRO A 67 -2.62 -3.52 -3.01
CA PRO A 67 -2.78 -2.54 -4.08
C PRO A 67 -1.46 -1.82 -4.37
N CYS A 68 -1.39 -1.18 -5.54
CA CYS A 68 -0.26 -0.33 -5.90
C CYS A 68 -0.12 0.83 -4.91
N PRO A 69 1.10 1.35 -4.71
CA PRO A 69 1.29 2.51 -3.86
C PRO A 69 0.47 3.70 -4.36
N ALA A 70 -0.05 4.47 -3.43
CA ALA A 70 -0.83 5.67 -3.73
C ALA A 70 -0.01 6.69 -4.54
N VAL A 71 -0.61 7.27 -5.58
CA VAL A 71 0.02 8.28 -6.43
C VAL A 71 -0.84 9.54 -6.47
N ASP A 72 -0.19 10.70 -6.33
CA ASP A 72 -0.78 12.00 -6.60
C ASP A 72 -0.63 12.32 -8.10
N ASP A 73 -1.71 12.12 -8.85
CA ASP A 73 -1.73 12.26 -10.30
C ASP A 73 -1.46 13.71 -10.76
N VAL A 74 -1.98 14.69 -10.02
CA VAL A 74 -1.80 16.11 -10.33
C VAL A 74 -0.35 16.50 -10.12
N LYS A 75 0.24 16.09 -8.99
CA LYS A 75 1.65 16.36 -8.72
C LYS A 75 2.57 15.68 -9.74
N ALA A 76 2.27 14.45 -10.15
CA ALA A 76 3.05 13.76 -11.18
C ALA A 76 3.02 14.52 -12.51
N GLN A 77 1.86 15.04 -12.89
CA GLN A 77 1.70 15.86 -14.09
C GLN A 77 2.51 17.17 -14.01
N GLU A 78 2.45 17.90 -12.88
CA GLU A 78 3.24 19.12 -12.67
C GLU A 78 4.75 18.86 -12.78
N ILE A 79 5.20 17.70 -12.27
CA ILE A 79 6.60 17.30 -12.37
C ILE A 79 6.98 16.97 -13.82
N ALA A 80 6.12 16.30 -14.58
CA ALA A 80 6.36 16.05 -16.00
C ALA A 80 6.56 17.36 -16.78
N ASP A 81 5.67 18.34 -16.57
CA ASP A 81 5.75 19.67 -17.20
C ASP A 81 7.04 20.40 -16.77
N LYS A 82 7.42 20.31 -15.49
CA LYS A 82 8.67 20.87 -14.97
C LYS A 82 9.90 20.24 -15.63
N ILE A 83 9.94 18.92 -15.76
CA ILE A 83 11.06 18.20 -16.38
C ILE A 83 11.21 18.56 -17.85
N TYR A 84 10.10 18.64 -18.59
CA TYR A 84 10.10 19.10 -19.97
C TYR A 84 10.72 20.50 -20.11
N ASN A 85 10.31 21.44 -19.25
CA ASN A 85 10.87 22.79 -19.27
C ASN A 85 12.38 22.82 -18.93
N LEU A 86 12.84 21.99 -17.99
CA LEU A 86 14.27 21.87 -17.65
C LEU A 86 15.09 21.28 -18.81
N PHE A 87 14.52 20.33 -19.56
CA PHE A 87 15.16 19.75 -20.74
C PHE A 87 15.18 20.73 -21.92
N ASN A 88 14.18 21.60 -22.06
CA ASN A 88 14.14 22.59 -23.13
C ASN A 88 14.90 23.90 -22.84
N GLY A 89 15.37 24.11 -21.62
CA GLY A 89 16.04 25.35 -21.18
C GLY A 89 17.41 25.64 -21.81
N TYR A 90 17.86 24.84 -22.79
CA TYR A 90 19.23 24.81 -23.32
C TYR A 90 20.24 24.43 -22.21
N THR A 91 19.94 23.28 -21.58
CA THR A 91 20.50 22.62 -20.39
C THR A 91 21.80 23.16 -19.81
N SER A 92 21.65 24.15 -18.93
CA SER A 92 22.68 24.48 -17.94
C SER A 92 22.93 23.28 -17.02
N GLY A 93 24.19 23.07 -16.59
CA GLY A 93 24.52 21.99 -15.64
C GLY A 93 23.72 22.05 -14.33
N LYS A 94 23.22 23.24 -13.95
CA LYS A 94 22.31 23.40 -12.80
C LYS A 94 20.91 22.83 -13.07
N GLU A 95 20.38 23.03 -14.28
CA GLU A 95 19.07 22.50 -14.67
C GLU A 95 19.10 20.98 -14.79
N GLN A 96 20.17 20.44 -15.40
CA GLN A 96 20.41 19.00 -15.45
C GLN A 96 20.45 18.38 -14.05
N GLN A 97 21.18 19.00 -13.10
CA GLN A 97 21.24 18.50 -11.73
C GLN A 97 19.89 18.62 -11.02
N THR A 98 19.13 19.68 -11.29
CA THR A 98 17.79 19.88 -10.70
C THR A 98 16.80 18.83 -11.23
N ALA A 99 16.83 18.54 -12.53
CA ALA A 99 16.01 17.51 -13.15
C ALA A 99 16.35 16.12 -12.58
N TYR A 100 17.64 15.78 -12.54
CA TYR A 100 18.12 14.52 -11.98
C TYR A 100 17.68 14.33 -10.52
N ASN A 101 17.89 15.32 -9.66
CA ASN A 101 17.48 15.24 -8.25
C ASN A 101 15.96 15.10 -8.13
N THR A 102 15.20 15.90 -8.89
CA THR A 102 13.73 15.84 -8.87
C THR A 102 13.23 14.44 -9.23
N LEU A 103 13.82 13.78 -10.23
CA LEU A 103 13.43 12.44 -10.67
C LEU A 103 13.90 11.34 -9.71
N MET A 104 15.10 11.46 -9.13
CA MET A 104 15.62 10.50 -8.15
C MET A 104 14.88 10.53 -6.81
N ASP A 105 14.35 11.69 -6.42
CA ASP A 105 13.54 11.85 -5.22
C ASP A 105 12.14 11.21 -5.36
N LEU A 106 11.75 10.80 -6.57
CA LEU A 106 10.50 10.10 -6.81
C LEU A 106 10.62 8.62 -6.46
N GLY A 107 9.61 8.11 -5.76
CA GLY A 107 9.36 6.68 -5.72
C GLY A 107 8.94 6.16 -7.11
N SER A 108 9.22 4.88 -7.37
CA SER A 108 8.86 4.20 -8.63
C SER A 108 7.42 4.48 -9.13
N PRO A 109 6.38 4.44 -8.28
CA PRO A 109 5.00 4.74 -8.71
C PRO A 109 4.80 6.15 -9.26
N SER A 110 5.40 7.14 -8.61
CA SER A 110 5.33 8.52 -9.07
C SER A 110 6.16 8.73 -10.34
N LEU A 111 7.30 8.05 -10.46
CA LEU A 111 8.12 8.10 -11.67
C LEU A 111 7.40 7.50 -12.89
N HIS A 112 6.75 6.34 -12.72
CA HIS A 112 5.87 5.76 -13.75
C HIS A 112 4.80 6.76 -14.18
N ARG A 113 4.23 7.49 -13.23
CA ARG A 113 3.19 8.47 -13.54
C ARG A 113 3.71 9.75 -14.21
N VAL A 114 4.90 10.21 -13.83
CA VAL A 114 5.61 11.30 -14.52
C VAL A 114 5.93 10.89 -15.96
N LEU A 115 6.43 9.67 -16.18
CA LEU A 115 6.71 9.13 -17.51
C LEU A 115 5.44 9.12 -18.37
N TYR A 116 4.33 8.59 -17.83
CA TYR A 116 3.04 8.59 -18.52
C TYR A 116 2.65 10.00 -18.99
N HIS A 117 2.60 10.98 -18.07
CA HIS A 117 2.19 12.35 -18.41
C HIS A 117 3.16 13.03 -19.37
N TYR A 118 4.46 12.79 -19.21
CA TYR A 118 5.47 13.35 -20.11
C TYR A 118 5.25 12.85 -21.53
N ASN A 119 5.16 11.54 -21.73
CA ASN A 119 4.99 10.96 -23.06
C ASN A 119 3.64 11.36 -23.68
N GLN A 120 2.56 11.35 -22.91
CA GLN A 120 1.24 11.80 -23.40
C GLN A 120 1.25 13.22 -23.99
N ARG A 121 2.16 14.09 -23.55
CA ARG A 121 2.17 15.52 -23.92
C ARG A 121 3.31 15.90 -24.85
N TYR A 122 4.47 15.27 -24.67
CA TYR A 122 5.74 15.74 -25.19
C TYR A 122 6.49 14.68 -26.01
N GLU A 123 5.92 13.49 -26.19
CA GLU A 123 6.52 12.42 -27.00
C GLU A 123 6.86 12.87 -28.43
N SER A 124 6.09 13.80 -29.01
CA SER A 124 6.40 14.38 -30.33
C SER A 124 7.75 15.13 -30.37
N PHE A 125 8.29 15.53 -29.22
CA PHE A 125 9.59 16.18 -29.06
C PHE A 125 10.66 15.23 -28.51
N GLY A 126 10.35 13.93 -28.42
CA GLY A 126 11.21 12.89 -27.88
C GLY A 126 10.60 12.25 -26.62
N GLU A 127 10.56 10.93 -26.60
CA GLU A 127 10.09 10.17 -25.44
C GLU A 127 10.93 10.42 -24.18
N PHE A 128 10.31 10.29 -23.01
CA PHE A 128 10.90 10.57 -21.71
C PHE A 128 12.22 9.85 -21.47
N THR A 129 12.29 8.56 -21.80
CA THR A 129 13.49 7.71 -21.65
C THR A 129 14.64 8.25 -22.48
N TRP A 130 14.38 8.54 -23.76
CA TRP A 130 15.34 9.08 -24.70
C TRP A 130 15.81 10.48 -24.29
N ARG A 131 14.88 11.37 -23.90
CA ARG A 131 15.21 12.73 -23.43
C ARG A 131 16.01 12.70 -22.13
N CYS A 132 15.74 11.75 -21.22
CA CYS A 132 16.58 11.58 -20.03
C CYS A 132 18.02 11.23 -20.39
N GLU A 133 18.24 10.32 -21.34
CA GLU A 133 19.59 9.95 -21.79
C GLU A 133 20.30 11.09 -22.50
N ASP A 134 19.60 11.81 -23.38
CA ASP A 134 20.14 12.94 -24.14
C ASP A 134 20.55 14.10 -23.21
N GLU A 135 19.68 14.48 -22.28
CA GLU A 135 19.89 15.68 -21.45
C GLU A 135 20.71 15.42 -20.17
N LEU A 136 20.70 14.18 -19.63
CA LEU A 136 21.39 13.85 -18.37
C LEU A 136 22.58 12.90 -18.57
N GLY A 137 22.70 12.30 -19.75
CA GLY A 137 23.69 11.27 -20.05
C GLY A 137 23.27 9.87 -19.56
N PRO A 138 23.86 8.81 -20.15
CA PRO A 138 23.40 7.42 -19.98
C PRO A 138 23.48 6.92 -18.55
N ARG A 139 24.47 7.38 -17.77
CA ARG A 139 24.64 6.94 -16.38
C ARG A 139 23.54 7.47 -15.46
N LYS A 140 23.18 8.75 -15.59
CA LYS A 140 22.14 9.36 -14.76
C LYS A 140 20.75 8.87 -15.18
N ALA A 141 20.51 8.79 -16.49
CA ALA A 141 19.28 8.24 -17.03
C ALA A 141 19.09 6.78 -16.61
N GLY A 142 20.11 5.92 -16.73
CA GLY A 142 20.03 4.53 -16.32
C GLY A 142 19.65 4.34 -14.84
N LEU A 143 20.15 5.20 -13.94
CA LEU A 143 19.73 5.16 -12.53
C LEU A 143 18.25 5.51 -12.36
N ILE A 144 17.78 6.58 -13.00
CA ILE A 144 16.36 6.95 -12.97
C ILE A 144 15.49 5.83 -13.54
N LEU A 145 15.85 5.32 -14.71
CA LEU A 145 15.06 4.30 -15.42
C LEU A 145 15.04 2.97 -14.67
N SER A 146 16.11 2.61 -13.94
CA SER A 146 16.12 1.40 -13.11
C SER A 146 15.04 1.41 -12.01
N HIS A 147 14.60 2.59 -11.56
CA HIS A 147 13.50 2.67 -10.60
C HIS A 147 12.17 2.21 -11.20
N LEU A 148 11.99 2.28 -12.53
CA LEU A 148 10.76 1.80 -13.18
C LEU A 148 10.60 0.28 -13.05
N ASP A 149 11.69 -0.47 -12.88
CA ASP A 149 11.67 -1.93 -12.75
C ASP A 149 11.25 -2.41 -11.34
N HIS A 150 11.09 -1.50 -10.38
CA HIS A 150 10.73 -1.84 -9.00
C HIS A 150 9.23 -2.15 -8.80
N LEU A 151 8.39 -1.95 -9.81
CA LEU A 151 6.97 -2.29 -9.76
C LEU A 151 6.66 -3.55 -10.55
N SER A 152 5.68 -4.32 -10.07
CA SER A 152 5.16 -5.45 -10.81
C SER A 152 4.47 -5.00 -12.09
N GLY A 153 4.43 -5.91 -13.09
CA GLY A 153 3.73 -5.68 -14.35
C GLY A 153 2.25 -5.29 -14.18
N TRP A 154 1.62 -5.73 -13.09
CA TRP A 154 0.24 -5.37 -12.76
C TRP A 154 0.12 -3.90 -12.38
N CYS A 155 0.99 -3.41 -11.50
CA CYS A 155 0.97 -2.01 -11.08
C CYS A 155 1.48 -1.06 -12.15
N SER A 156 2.52 -1.45 -12.91
CA SER A 156 2.97 -0.66 -14.05
C SER A 156 1.86 -0.48 -15.09
N GLY A 157 1.06 -1.53 -15.35
CA GLY A 157 -0.10 -1.45 -16.23
C GLY A 157 -1.18 -0.49 -15.70
N LEU A 158 -1.58 -0.62 -14.43
CA LEU A 158 -2.58 0.26 -13.82
C LEU A 158 -2.16 1.73 -13.77
N LEU A 159 -0.86 2.02 -13.64
CA LEU A 159 -0.36 3.39 -13.61
C LEU A 159 -0.38 4.07 -15.00
N GLN A 160 -0.69 3.34 -16.07
CA GLN A 160 -0.91 3.87 -17.41
C GLN A 160 -2.36 4.31 -17.67
N GLU A 161 -3.28 4.10 -16.71
CA GLU A 161 -4.67 4.52 -16.86
C GLU A 161 -4.78 6.05 -17.08
N PRO A 162 -5.75 6.54 -17.87
CA PRO A 162 -5.76 7.93 -18.31
C PRO A 162 -5.92 8.92 -17.16
N LYS A 163 -6.61 8.51 -16.09
CA LYS A 163 -6.84 9.32 -14.91
C LYS A 163 -6.77 8.44 -13.67
N ILE A 164 -6.04 8.90 -12.67
CA ILE A 164 -5.97 8.23 -11.36
C ILE A 164 -6.41 9.25 -10.31
N SER A 165 -7.37 8.86 -9.48
CA SER A 165 -7.86 9.70 -8.39
C SER A 165 -7.47 9.11 -7.05
N LEU A 166 -6.93 9.93 -6.16
CA LEU A 166 -6.57 9.48 -4.83
C LEU A 166 -7.80 9.55 -3.92
N ARG A 167 -8.33 8.39 -3.50
CA ARG A 167 -9.47 8.31 -2.59
C ARG A 167 -9.03 7.92 -1.18
N ARG A 168 -9.88 8.27 -0.20
CA ARG A 168 -9.71 7.92 1.21
C ARG A 168 -10.86 7.02 1.66
N VAL A 169 -10.54 5.94 2.36
CA VAL A 169 -11.51 5.11 3.09
C VAL A 169 -11.18 5.15 4.58
N SER A 170 -12.22 5.07 5.40
CA SER A 170 -12.10 4.99 6.86
C SER A 170 -12.59 3.62 7.33
N LEU A 171 -11.70 2.87 7.98
CA LEU A 171 -11.99 1.56 8.56
C LEU A 171 -12.05 1.69 10.08
N LYS A 172 -13.09 1.12 10.68
CA LYS A 172 -13.22 1.03 12.14
C LYS A 172 -12.46 -0.18 12.66
N TYR A 173 -11.76 -0.03 13.76
CA TYR A 173 -11.07 -1.11 14.46
C TYR A 173 -11.19 -0.93 15.97
N LEU A 174 -10.94 -2.01 16.72
CA LEU A 174 -10.95 -2.06 18.17
C LEU A 174 -9.52 -2.01 18.69
N SER A 175 -9.23 -1.00 19.52
CA SER A 175 -8.00 -0.92 20.30
C SER A 175 -8.27 -1.50 21.69
N CYS A 176 -7.73 -2.68 21.95
CA CYS A 176 -8.00 -3.44 23.17
C CYS A 176 -6.81 -3.36 24.12
N HIS A 177 -7.06 -3.15 25.42
CA HIS A 177 -6.06 -3.30 26.47
C HIS A 177 -6.41 -4.51 27.34
N TYR A 178 -6.42 -5.70 26.74
CA TYR A 178 -6.79 -6.93 27.44
C TYR A 178 -5.58 -7.49 28.20
N THR A 179 -5.59 -7.36 29.53
CA THR A 179 -4.48 -7.76 30.40
C THR A 179 -4.73 -9.06 31.17
N ASP A 180 -5.95 -9.62 31.12
CA ASP A 180 -6.32 -10.78 31.93
C ASP A 180 -5.96 -12.09 31.22
N THR A 181 -4.86 -12.71 31.64
CA THR A 181 -4.32 -13.96 31.08
C THR A 181 -4.89 -15.20 31.77
N LYS A 182 -6.22 -15.32 31.94
CA LYS A 182 -6.81 -16.59 32.41
C LYS A 182 -6.89 -17.58 31.24
N SER A 183 -5.80 -18.31 31.08
CA SER A 183 -5.45 -19.13 29.91
C SER A 183 -6.12 -20.50 29.81
N PHE A 184 -7.17 -20.80 30.58
CA PHE A 184 -7.84 -22.10 30.49
C PHE A 184 -9.37 -21.99 30.60
N GLY A 185 -10.08 -22.47 29.55
CA GLY A 185 -11.55 -22.63 29.56
C GLY A 185 -12.36 -21.46 29.02
N ILE A 186 -11.87 -20.78 27.97
CA ILE A 186 -12.52 -19.58 27.44
C ILE A 186 -13.82 -19.93 26.71
N ASN A 187 -14.94 -19.50 27.26
CA ASN A 187 -16.20 -19.36 26.54
C ASN A 187 -16.15 -18.10 25.68
N TRP A 188 -16.36 -18.24 24.37
CA TRP A 188 -16.35 -17.12 23.42
C TRP A 188 -17.33 -16.00 23.78
N VAL A 189 -18.46 -16.34 24.42
CA VAL A 189 -19.46 -15.35 24.85
C VAL A 189 -18.86 -14.42 25.92
N ASP A 190 -18.24 -15.00 26.94
CA ASP A 190 -17.67 -14.26 28.06
C ASP A 190 -16.46 -13.43 27.62
N LEU A 191 -15.57 -14.03 26.82
CA LEU A 191 -14.43 -13.33 26.24
C LEU A 191 -14.86 -12.16 25.34
N SER A 192 -15.93 -12.33 24.55
CA SER A 192 -16.43 -11.25 23.70
C SER A 192 -16.95 -10.06 24.52
N LEU A 193 -17.58 -10.32 25.67
CA LEU A 193 -18.08 -9.29 26.56
C LEU A 193 -16.93 -8.54 27.24
N ASP A 194 -15.92 -9.26 27.71
CA ASP A 194 -14.76 -8.68 28.39
C ASP A 194 -13.89 -7.87 27.44
N ILE A 195 -13.65 -8.37 26.21
CA ILE A 195 -12.96 -7.60 25.17
C ILE A 195 -13.74 -6.31 24.89
N ARG A 196 -15.07 -6.36 24.70
CA ARG A 196 -15.87 -5.15 24.44
C ARG A 196 -15.75 -4.10 25.55
N LYS A 197 -15.71 -4.51 26.81
CA LYS A 197 -15.50 -3.58 27.94
C LYS A 197 -14.09 -3.00 27.97
N ALA A 198 -13.09 -3.76 27.53
CA ALA A 198 -11.68 -3.38 27.53
C ALA A 198 -11.20 -2.78 26.19
N SER A 199 -12.11 -2.46 25.27
CA SER A 199 -11.78 -1.97 23.93
C SER A 199 -12.42 -0.63 23.62
N GLU A 200 -11.67 0.21 22.92
CA GLU A 200 -12.17 1.45 22.34
C GLU A 200 -12.24 1.34 20.82
N GLU A 201 -13.29 1.89 20.22
CA GLU A 201 -13.41 1.96 18.78
C GLU A 201 -12.57 3.12 18.22
N GLN A 202 -11.70 2.81 17.27
CA GLN A 202 -10.82 3.76 16.60
C GLN A 202 -11.01 3.69 15.08
N VAL A 203 -10.51 4.70 14.37
CA VAL A 203 -10.65 4.82 12.92
C VAL A 203 -9.28 4.86 12.26
N LEU A 204 -9.06 3.96 11.31
CA LEU A 204 -7.92 3.95 10.41
C LEU A 204 -8.33 4.59 9.07
N SER A 205 -7.68 5.67 8.69
CA SER A 205 -7.80 6.23 7.33
C SER A 205 -6.76 5.62 6.41
N VAL A 206 -7.20 5.11 5.26
CA VAL A 206 -6.35 4.52 4.22
C VAL A 206 -6.56 5.29 2.92
N LEU A 207 -5.47 5.65 2.25
CA LEU A 207 -5.49 6.24 0.92
C LEU A 207 -5.27 5.14 -0.12
N TYR A 208 -5.99 5.20 -1.24
CA TYR A 208 -5.86 4.25 -2.33
C TYR A 208 -6.09 4.93 -3.68
N ASN A 209 -5.49 4.36 -4.72
CA ASN A 209 -5.72 4.78 -6.09
C ASN A 209 -7.07 4.25 -6.58
N ASP A 210 -7.89 5.17 -7.09
CA ASP A 210 -9.06 4.88 -7.88
C ASP A 210 -8.72 5.12 -9.35
N TYR A 211 -8.71 4.03 -10.11
CA TYR A 211 -8.39 4.04 -11.55
C TYR A 211 -9.63 4.33 -12.42
N GLY A 212 -10.78 4.67 -11.81
CA GLY A 212 -12.06 4.84 -12.48
C GLY A 212 -12.82 3.52 -12.63
N GLU A 213 -14.02 3.58 -13.22
CA GLU A 213 -14.75 2.35 -13.54
C GLU A 213 -13.99 1.59 -14.63
N LEU A 214 -13.52 0.40 -14.26
CA LEU A 214 -13.25 -0.66 -15.21
C LEU A 214 -14.48 -0.78 -16.12
N LYS A 215 -14.32 -0.50 -17.42
CA LYS A 215 -15.14 -1.22 -18.40
C LYS A 215 -14.83 -2.69 -18.15
N VAL A 216 -15.73 -3.35 -17.44
CA VAL A 216 -15.69 -4.79 -17.18
C VAL A 216 -15.38 -5.47 -18.51
N LEU A 217 -14.22 -6.10 -18.59
CA LEU A 217 -13.92 -7.10 -19.62
C LEU A 217 -14.53 -8.43 -19.16
#